data_AF-A0A5X2M1F0-F1
#
_entry.id   AF-A0A5X2M1F0-F1
#
_cell.length_a   1.000
_cell.length_b   1.000
_cell.length_c   1.000
_cell.angle_alpha   90.00
_cell.angle_beta   90.00
_cell.angle_gamma   90.00
#
_symmetry.space_group_name_H-M   'P 1'
#
loop_
_entity.id
_entity.type
_entity.pdbx_description
1 polymer ?
#
loop_
_entity_poly.entity_id
_entity_poly.type
_entity_poly.pdbx_seq_one_letter_code
_entity_poly.pdbx_strand_id
1 'polypeptide(L)'
;MFPYFFSPSCVIGRSLTFQMLNFPHSKLTIFSNVHRHKMSNKRLNGIQFLRGFAVLAVVLGHNRGTMYDNIVAGSFIDYITSNAIFGVEVFFVISGFIISHSTQSIKFSSFAESLSFLIKRFFRIYPLYLMVLALYVSLYYYNYYTGEFSLGHLSIENIIQSVFISSYQSDVISPIYGWGTLVVAWTLRYEIYFYIIFAISMIFTAKYRSVLTTAIIITIFIFSSYYYQGHLVLDAQSFPIPNTTPDKYIGFAGNPIVLDFILGMIIAESEKLFGD
;
A
#
# COMPACT_ATOMS: atom_id res chain seq x y z
N MET A 1 -51.32 -57.59 44.61
CA MET A 1 -52.35 -56.73 45.21
C MET A 1 -52.97 -55.90 44.09
N PHE A 2 -54.05 -56.39 43.49
CA PHE A 2 -54.96 -55.66 42.59
C PHE A 2 -55.91 -54.76 43.44
N PRO A 3 -56.85 -53.95 42.90
CA PRO A 3 -57.04 -53.35 41.56
C PRO A 3 -57.44 -51.83 41.63
N TYR A 4 -57.54 -51.09 40.52
CA TYR A 4 -58.77 -50.47 39.92
C TYR A 4 -58.38 -49.07 39.36
N PHE A 5 -58.91 -48.43 38.31
CA PHE A 5 -59.98 -48.66 37.33
C PHE A 5 -59.91 -47.55 36.22
N PHE A 6 -60.43 -47.87 35.02
CA PHE A 6 -61.01 -47.02 33.95
C PHE A 6 -60.15 -46.10 33.02
N SER A 7 -60.25 -46.44 31.72
CA SER A 7 -60.15 -45.63 30.49
C SER A 7 -61.54 -45.00 30.16
N PRO A 8 -61.81 -44.14 29.13
CA PRO A 8 -60.99 -43.56 28.05
C PRO A 8 -61.18 -42.02 27.81
N SER A 9 -60.44 -41.50 26.81
CA SER A 9 -60.77 -40.37 25.91
C SER A 9 -60.03 -39.05 26.14
N CYS A 10 -58.90 -38.85 25.47
CA CYS A 10 -58.67 -37.62 24.69
C CYS A 10 -57.59 -37.85 23.64
N VAL A 11 -57.99 -37.69 22.38
CA VAL A 11 -57.16 -37.70 21.19
C VAL A 11 -56.26 -36.46 21.20
N ILE A 12 -54.96 -36.60 20.87
CA ILE A 12 -54.25 -35.85 19.83
C ILE A 12 -52.80 -36.37 19.78
N GLY A 13 -52.42 -36.87 18.61
CA GLY A 13 -51.13 -37.48 18.34
C GLY A 13 -49.99 -36.49 18.10
N ARG A 14 -48.78 -37.06 18.24
CA ARG A 14 -47.55 -36.84 17.45
C ARG A 14 -47.44 -35.52 16.68
N SER A 15 -46.44 -34.70 17.03
CA SER A 15 -45.35 -34.26 16.13
C SER A 15 -44.59 -33.08 16.76
N LEU A 16 -43.40 -33.34 17.32
CA LEU A 16 -42.46 -32.29 17.79
C LEU A 16 -41.07 -32.48 17.16
N THR A 17 -41.05 -32.90 15.90
CA THR A 17 -39.86 -32.90 15.06
C THR A 17 -40.28 -32.35 13.71
N PHE A 18 -40.14 -31.04 13.54
CA PHE A 18 -40.02 -30.25 12.31
C PHE A 18 -40.63 -28.85 12.52
N GLN A 19 -39.88 -27.94 13.16
CA GLN A 19 -40.21 -26.51 13.13
C GLN A 19 -38.95 -25.64 13.15
N MET A 20 -37.95 -26.02 12.34
CA MET A 20 -36.80 -25.16 11.99
C MET A 20 -36.57 -25.09 10.47
N LEU A 21 -37.63 -25.09 9.68
CA LEU A 21 -37.52 -24.82 8.24
C LEU A 21 -38.75 -24.03 7.81
N ASN A 22 -38.64 -22.69 7.84
CA ASN A 22 -39.34 -21.76 6.94
C ASN A 22 -38.93 -20.31 7.24
N PHE A 23 -37.62 -20.04 7.25
CA PHE A 23 -37.17 -18.67 6.95
C PHE A 23 -37.08 -18.55 5.43
N PRO A 24 -37.75 -17.57 4.79
CA PRO A 24 -37.66 -17.40 3.35
C PRO A 24 -36.20 -17.22 2.94
N HIS A 25 -35.70 -18.06 2.03
CA HIS A 25 -34.30 -18.07 1.58
C HIS A 25 -33.77 -16.68 1.18
N SER A 26 -34.64 -15.78 0.72
CA SER A 26 -34.33 -14.39 0.38
C SER A 26 -33.88 -13.54 1.58
N LYS A 27 -34.46 -13.74 2.77
CA LYS A 27 -34.06 -12.99 3.97
C LYS A 27 -32.72 -13.49 4.51
N LEU A 28 -32.43 -14.79 4.43
CA LEU A 28 -31.12 -15.32 4.82
C LEU A 28 -29.99 -14.82 3.89
N THR A 29 -30.24 -14.71 2.58
CA THR A 29 -29.27 -14.13 1.63
C THR A 29 -29.08 -12.62 1.81
N ILE A 30 -30.15 -11.89 2.12
CA ILE A 30 -30.05 -10.45 2.41
C ILE A 30 -29.27 -10.22 3.71
N PHE A 31 -29.55 -10.96 4.79
CA PHE A 31 -28.82 -10.83 6.04
C PHE A 31 -27.35 -11.26 5.91
N SER A 32 -27.06 -12.34 5.18
CA SER A 32 -25.68 -12.77 4.94
C SER A 32 -24.90 -11.76 4.08
N ASN A 33 -25.52 -11.19 3.05
CA ASN A 33 -24.90 -10.14 2.23
C ASN A 33 -24.69 -8.84 3.01
N VAL A 34 -25.64 -8.42 3.84
CA VAL A 34 -25.51 -7.20 4.67
C VAL A 34 -24.39 -7.37 5.71
N HIS A 35 -24.27 -8.53 6.36
CA HIS A 35 -23.15 -8.79 7.27
C HIS A 35 -21.80 -8.91 6.56
N ARG A 36 -21.74 -9.55 5.40
CA ARG A 36 -20.52 -9.66 4.56
C ARG A 36 -20.04 -8.27 4.11
N HIS A 37 -20.95 -7.40 3.68
CA HIS A 37 -20.63 -6.04 3.24
C HIS A 37 -20.19 -5.12 4.40
N LYS A 38 -20.78 -5.29 5.60
CA LYS A 38 -20.42 -4.52 6.80
C LYS A 38 -19.04 -4.92 7.36
N MET A 39 -18.69 -6.21 7.27
CA MET A 39 -17.36 -6.73 7.63
C MET A 39 -16.28 -6.22 6.66
N SER A 40 -16.53 -6.25 5.35
CA SER A 40 -15.63 -5.72 4.32
C SER A 40 -15.29 -4.23 4.55
N ASN A 41 -16.29 -3.39 4.81
CA ASN A 41 -16.05 -1.96 5.09
C ASN A 41 -15.24 -1.73 6.38
N LYS A 42 -15.47 -2.51 7.45
CA LYS A 42 -14.67 -2.38 8.68
C LYS A 42 -13.20 -2.77 8.44
N ARG A 43 -12.94 -3.79 7.63
CA ARG A 43 -11.57 -4.22 7.27
C ARG A 43 -10.85 -3.17 6.44
N LEU A 44 -11.51 -2.66 5.40
CA LEU A 44 -10.94 -1.59 4.56
C LEU A 44 -10.66 -0.32 5.37
N ASN A 45 -11.53 0.01 6.33
CA ASN A 45 -11.27 1.11 7.27
C ASN A 45 -10.06 0.82 8.17
N GLY A 46 -9.93 -0.39 8.72
CA GLY A 46 -8.76 -0.78 9.52
C GLY A 46 -7.44 -0.64 8.76
N ILE A 47 -7.43 -1.02 7.48
CA ILE A 47 -6.25 -0.88 6.61
C ILE A 47 -5.93 0.61 6.35
N GLN A 48 -6.94 1.46 6.18
CA GLN A 48 -6.74 2.90 6.04
C GLN A 48 -6.18 3.51 7.33
N PHE A 49 -6.63 3.08 8.51
CA PHE A 49 -6.05 3.47 9.79
C PHE A 49 -4.58 3.05 9.90
N LEU A 50 -4.26 1.82 9.51
CA LEU A 50 -2.88 1.33 9.53
C LEU A 50 -1.97 2.15 8.60
N ARG A 51 -2.48 2.53 7.43
CA ARG A 51 -1.78 3.46 6.52
C ARG A 51 -1.55 4.82 7.17
N GLY A 52 -2.55 5.36 7.87
CA GLY A 52 -2.41 6.60 8.64
C GLY A 52 -1.32 6.51 9.71
N PHE A 53 -1.32 5.42 10.47
CA PHE A 53 -0.29 5.15 11.49
C PHE A 53 1.12 5.04 10.88
N ALA A 54 1.26 4.31 9.78
CA ALA A 54 2.53 4.17 9.06
C ALA A 54 3.08 5.52 8.57
N VAL A 55 2.21 6.37 8.00
CA VAL A 55 2.59 7.72 7.56
C VAL A 55 2.99 8.60 8.75
N LEU A 56 2.29 8.52 9.88
CA LEU A 56 2.66 9.27 11.09
C LEU A 56 4.04 8.87 11.61
N ALA A 57 4.37 7.58 11.64
CA ALA A 57 5.70 7.11 12.01
C ALA A 57 6.79 7.69 11.10
N VAL A 58 6.56 7.73 9.78
CA VAL A 58 7.48 8.35 8.80
C VAL A 58 7.65 9.86 9.02
N VAL A 59 6.55 10.57 9.29
CA VAL A 59 6.58 12.01 9.59
C VAL A 59 7.40 12.29 10.85
N LEU A 60 7.20 11.50 11.91
CA LEU A 60 7.97 11.63 13.15
C LEU A 60 9.46 11.35 12.92
N GLY A 61 9.79 10.34 12.11
CA GLY A 61 11.18 10.05 11.72
C GLY A 61 11.87 11.21 10.99
N HIS A 62 11.19 11.81 10.00
CA HIS A 62 11.74 12.97 9.29
C HIS A 62 11.96 14.19 10.18
N ASN A 63 11.16 14.34 11.24
CA ASN A 63 11.29 15.43 12.20
C ASN A 63 12.15 15.07 13.42
N ARG A 64 12.83 13.92 13.41
CA ARG A 64 13.69 13.50 14.52
C ARG A 64 14.82 14.50 14.78
N GLY A 65 15.42 15.06 13.73
CA GLY A 65 16.51 16.03 13.85
C GLY A 65 16.09 17.32 14.57
N THR A 66 14.88 17.80 14.33
CA THR A 66 14.29 18.97 15.01
C THR A 66 13.79 18.67 16.43
N MET A 67 13.57 17.39 16.76
CA MET A 67 13.09 16.94 18.07
C MET A 67 14.22 16.40 18.96
N TYR A 68 15.46 16.36 18.46
CA TYR A 68 16.57 15.60 19.06
C TYR A 68 16.82 15.95 20.52
N ASP A 69 16.76 17.24 20.89
CA ASP A 69 17.00 17.71 22.26
C ASP A 69 15.90 17.27 23.25
N ASN A 70 14.75 16.82 22.76
CA ASN A 70 13.58 16.43 23.56
C ASN A 70 13.34 14.91 23.57
N ILE A 71 14.13 14.12 22.84
CA ILE A 71 13.96 12.65 22.75
C ILE A 71 14.89 11.97 23.76
N VAL A 72 14.28 11.32 24.76
CA VAL A 72 15.01 10.47 25.70
C VAL A 72 15.45 9.19 24.99
N ALA A 73 16.75 8.91 24.99
CA ALA A 73 17.32 7.70 24.39
C ALA A 73 16.68 6.43 24.98
N GLY A 74 16.32 5.48 24.12
CA GLY A 74 15.66 4.22 24.51
C GLY A 74 14.17 4.35 24.85
N SER A 75 13.58 5.55 24.74
CA SER A 75 12.13 5.72 24.87
C SER A 75 11.38 5.13 23.67
N PHE A 76 10.06 4.93 23.82
CA PHE A 76 9.20 4.51 22.72
C PHE A 76 9.26 5.45 21.51
N ILE A 77 9.37 6.77 21.76
CA ILE A 77 9.50 7.79 20.71
C ILE A 77 10.85 7.68 20.01
N ASP A 78 11.93 7.42 20.75
CA ASP A 78 13.25 7.17 20.15
C ASP A 78 13.19 5.96 19.22
N TYR A 79 12.60 4.84 19.66
CA TYR A 79 12.46 3.63 18.84
C TYR A 79 11.62 3.85 17.57
N ILE A 80 10.49 4.55 17.66
CA ILE A 80 9.65 4.86 16.49
C ILE A 80 10.39 5.77 15.51
N THR A 81 11.04 6.82 16.02
CA THR A 81 11.69 7.83 15.17
C THR A 81 12.98 7.30 14.55
N SER A 82 13.73 6.43 15.23
CA SER A 82 14.93 5.78 14.70
C SER A 82 14.62 4.72 13.64
N ASN A 83 13.45 4.09 13.72
CA ASN A 83 13.03 3.01 12.81
C ASN A 83 11.90 3.44 11.87
N ALA A 84 11.81 4.73 11.54
CA ALA A 84 10.74 5.27 10.71
C ALA A 84 10.65 4.62 9.31
N ILE A 85 11.73 3.97 8.84
CA ILE A 85 11.73 3.19 7.60
C ILE A 85 10.71 2.05 7.63
N PHE A 86 10.43 1.46 8.80
CA PHE A 86 9.39 0.45 8.97
C PHE A 86 8.00 0.96 8.55
N GLY A 87 7.73 2.25 8.77
CA GLY A 87 6.50 2.89 8.29
C GLY A 87 6.40 2.88 6.76
N VAL A 88 7.53 2.97 6.05
CA VAL A 88 7.57 2.88 4.59
C VAL A 88 7.31 1.46 4.11
N GLU A 89 7.93 0.45 4.75
CA GLU A 89 7.71 -0.97 4.44
C GLU A 89 6.22 -1.34 4.59
N VAL A 90 5.61 -0.96 5.73
CA VAL A 90 4.17 -1.16 5.97
C VAL A 90 3.32 -0.43 4.93
N PHE A 91 3.69 0.80 4.55
CA PHE A 91 2.98 1.55 3.51
C PHE A 91 2.96 0.80 2.18
N PHE A 92 4.10 0.24 1.75
CA PHE A 92 4.22 -0.52 0.50
C PHE A 92 3.50 -1.86 0.53
N VAL A 93 3.54 -2.59 1.65
CA VAL A 93 2.73 -3.81 1.84
C VAL A 93 1.24 -3.47 1.71
N ILE A 94 0.77 -2.41 2.35
CA ILE A 94 -0.64 -1.99 2.24
C ILE A 94 -0.98 -1.57 0.80
N SER A 95 -0.07 -0.88 0.11
CA SER A 95 -0.28 -0.50 -1.29
C SER A 95 -0.45 -1.72 -2.19
N GLY A 96 0.46 -2.71 -2.10
CA GLY A 96 0.36 -3.97 -2.84
C GLY A 96 -0.97 -4.69 -2.57
N PHE A 97 -1.38 -4.76 -1.29
CA PHE A 97 -2.67 -5.32 -0.89
C PHE A 97 -3.85 -4.60 -1.53
N ILE A 98 -3.94 -3.27 -1.37
CA ILE A 98 -5.05 -2.47 -1.89
C ILE A 98 -5.13 -2.58 -3.40
N ILE A 99 -4.00 -2.61 -4.12
CA ILE A 99 -3.95 -2.72 -5.58
C ILE A 99 -4.53 -4.05 -6.05
N SER A 100 -4.03 -5.15 -5.49
CA SER A 100 -4.52 -6.49 -5.84
C SER A 100 -6.00 -6.65 -5.47
N HIS A 101 -6.38 -6.27 -4.25
CA HIS A 101 -7.75 -6.39 -3.74
C HIS A 101 -8.75 -5.52 -4.52
N SER A 102 -8.44 -4.25 -4.78
CA SER A 102 -9.34 -3.31 -5.48
C SER A 102 -9.63 -3.68 -6.94
N THR A 103 -8.76 -4.50 -7.54
CA THR A 103 -8.92 -4.91 -8.94
C THR A 103 -9.61 -6.26 -9.08
N GLN A 104 -9.91 -6.98 -7.98
CA GLN A 104 -10.49 -8.34 -8.01
C GLN A 104 -11.80 -8.45 -8.81
N SER A 105 -12.59 -7.38 -8.87
CA SER A 105 -13.82 -7.34 -9.66
C SER A 105 -13.61 -7.29 -11.18
N ILE A 106 -12.40 -6.98 -11.65
CA ILE A 106 -12.07 -6.90 -13.08
C ILE A 106 -11.83 -8.32 -13.61
N LYS A 107 -12.74 -8.78 -14.47
CA LYS A 107 -12.77 -10.17 -14.98
C LYS A 107 -12.11 -10.38 -16.34
N PHE A 108 -11.91 -9.32 -17.10
CA PHE A 108 -11.38 -9.38 -18.48
C PHE A 108 -10.17 -8.48 -18.64
N SER A 109 -9.18 -8.94 -19.39
CA SER A 109 -8.01 -8.14 -19.73
C SER A 109 -8.39 -7.16 -20.83
N SER A 110 -8.17 -5.87 -20.61
CA SER A 110 -8.39 -4.84 -21.61
C SER A 110 -7.50 -3.64 -21.35
N PHE A 111 -7.03 -3.00 -22.42
CA PHE A 111 -6.31 -1.74 -22.33
C PHE A 111 -7.16 -0.66 -21.64
N ALA A 112 -8.47 -0.64 -21.88
CA ALA A 112 -9.38 0.32 -21.26
C ALA A 112 -9.46 0.17 -19.73
N GLU A 113 -9.47 -1.07 -19.22
CA GLU A 113 -9.48 -1.35 -17.78
C GLU A 113 -8.16 -0.95 -17.11
N SER A 114 -7.04 -1.25 -17.78
CA SER A 114 -5.70 -0.84 -17.34
C SER A 114 -5.55 0.69 -17.28
N LEU A 115 -6.03 1.39 -18.31
CA LEU A 115 -6.04 2.86 -18.34
C LEU A 115 -6.97 3.46 -17.29
N SER A 116 -8.17 2.89 -17.10
CA SER A 116 -9.10 3.31 -16.04
C SER A 116 -8.47 3.18 -14.64
N PHE A 117 -7.73 2.09 -14.41
CA PHE A 117 -6.97 1.87 -13.17
C PHE A 117 -5.90 2.96 -12.95
N LEU A 118 -5.11 3.29 -13.98
CA LEU A 118 -4.07 4.33 -13.88
C LEU A 118 -4.69 5.71 -13.64
N ILE A 119 -5.75 6.07 -14.37
CA ILE A 119 -6.43 7.36 -14.24
C ILE A 119 -6.97 7.54 -12.82
N LYS A 120 -7.68 6.55 -12.27
CA LYS A 120 -8.23 6.61 -10.91
C LYS A 120 -7.14 6.84 -9.86
N ARG A 121 -5.95 6.28 -10.06
CA ARG A 121 -4.81 6.40 -9.14
C ARG A 121 -4.06 7.72 -9.30
N PHE A 122 -3.91 8.19 -10.53
CA PHE A 122 -3.35 9.51 -10.82
C PHE A 122 -4.16 10.61 -10.13
N PHE A 123 -5.49 10.64 -10.32
CA PHE A 123 -6.36 11.64 -9.68
C PHE A 123 -6.48 11.49 -8.17
N ARG A 124 -6.16 10.31 -7.62
CA ARG A 124 -6.13 10.10 -6.17
C ARG A 124 -4.91 10.77 -5.52
N ILE A 125 -3.76 10.79 -6.19
CA ILE A 125 -2.49 11.14 -5.55
C ILE A 125 -1.91 12.45 -6.08
N TYR A 126 -1.93 12.64 -7.40
CA TYR A 126 -1.26 13.77 -8.04
C TYR A 126 -1.82 15.15 -7.65
N PRO A 127 -3.15 15.35 -7.53
CA PRO A 127 -3.69 16.65 -7.09
C PRO A 127 -3.24 17.04 -5.69
N LEU A 128 -3.26 16.10 -4.74
CA LEU A 128 -2.81 16.34 -3.38
C LEU A 128 -1.30 16.61 -3.35
N TYR A 129 -0.52 15.83 -4.10
CA TYR A 129 0.92 16.04 -4.22
C TYR A 129 1.27 17.43 -4.73
N LEU A 130 0.63 17.90 -5.80
CA LEU A 130 0.85 19.23 -6.35
C LEU A 130 0.45 20.34 -5.37
N MET A 131 -0.63 20.16 -4.62
CA MET A 131 -1.05 21.11 -3.59
C MET A 131 0.01 21.23 -2.48
N VAL A 132 0.56 20.11 -2.01
CA VAL A 132 1.63 20.09 -1.00
C VAL A 132 2.92 20.68 -1.55
N LEU A 133 3.28 20.37 -2.80
CA LEU A 133 4.45 20.95 -3.47
C LEU A 133 4.31 22.47 -3.61
N ALA A 134 3.14 22.96 -4.05
CA ALA A 134 2.86 24.38 -4.15
C ALA A 134 2.96 25.07 -2.78
N LEU A 135 2.36 24.49 -1.73
CA LEU A 135 2.45 25.01 -0.37
C LEU A 135 3.91 25.08 0.10
N TYR A 136 4.70 24.03 -0.12
CA TYR A 136 6.12 24.02 0.25
C TYR A 136 6.90 25.12 -0.47
N VAL A 137 6.69 25.29 -1.78
CA VAL A 137 7.35 26.34 -2.57
C VAL A 137 6.91 27.73 -2.09
N SER A 138 5.62 27.94 -1.79
CA SER A 138 5.12 29.21 -1.25
C SER A 138 5.73 29.53 0.11
N LEU A 139 5.80 28.55 1.02
CA LEU A 139 6.43 28.71 2.33
C LEU A 139 7.93 28.98 2.19
N TYR A 140 8.61 28.32 1.26
CA TYR A 140 10.02 28.58 0.97
C TYR A 140 10.25 30.04 0.58
N TYR A 141 9.51 30.55 -0.40
CA TYR A 141 9.66 31.95 -0.84
C TYR A 141 9.26 32.94 0.27
N TYR A 142 8.19 32.66 1.02
CA TYR A 142 7.81 33.50 2.17
C TYR A 142 8.96 33.64 3.17
N ASN A 143 9.57 32.53 3.60
CA ASN A 143 10.70 32.54 4.52
C ASN A 143 11.96 33.20 3.93
N TYR A 144 12.22 33.01 2.64
CA TYR A 144 13.31 33.68 1.94
C TYR A 144 13.17 35.21 2.00
N TYR A 145 11.95 35.73 1.89
CA TYR A 145 11.69 37.17 2.00
C TYR A 145 11.68 37.70 3.44
N THR A 146 11.23 36.92 4.42
CA THR A 146 11.21 37.34 5.84
C THR A 146 12.55 37.16 6.54
N GLY A 147 13.47 36.37 5.97
CA GLY A 147 14.81 36.13 6.52
C GLY A 147 14.83 35.22 7.75
N GLU A 148 13.71 34.58 8.08
CA GLU A 148 13.55 33.82 9.33
C GLU A 148 14.09 32.38 9.26
N PHE A 149 14.44 31.87 8.07
CA PHE A 149 14.98 30.51 7.92
C PHE A 149 15.73 30.29 6.60
N SER A 150 16.95 29.74 6.63
CA SER A 150 17.65 29.29 5.41
C SER A 150 17.23 27.87 5.05
N LEU A 151 16.05 27.71 4.46
CA LEU A 151 15.76 26.48 3.71
C LEU A 151 16.77 26.41 2.54
N GLY A 152 17.37 25.24 2.29
CA GLY A 152 18.43 25.08 1.28
C GLY A 152 18.03 25.58 -0.11
N HIS A 153 18.99 25.79 -1.00
CA HIS A 153 18.75 26.41 -2.32
C HIS A 153 17.68 25.67 -3.15
N LEU A 154 16.53 26.32 -3.35
CA LEU A 154 15.48 25.88 -4.28
C LEU A 154 15.73 26.50 -5.66
N SER A 155 16.01 25.67 -6.66
CA SER A 155 16.14 26.10 -8.07
C SER A 155 14.83 25.86 -8.85
N ILE A 156 14.62 26.60 -9.93
CA ILE A 156 13.47 26.37 -10.85
C ILE A 156 13.55 24.97 -11.45
N GLU A 157 14.75 24.50 -11.77
CA GLU A 157 14.97 23.14 -12.28
C GLU A 157 14.46 22.08 -11.29
N ASN A 158 14.78 22.22 -10.00
CA ASN A 158 14.34 21.32 -8.95
C ASN A 158 12.80 21.31 -8.83
N ILE A 159 12.15 22.46 -8.97
CA ILE A 159 10.68 22.55 -8.96
C ILE A 159 10.10 21.79 -10.16
N ILE A 160 10.62 22.02 -11.37
CA ILE A 160 10.14 21.33 -12.59
C ILE A 160 10.32 19.82 -12.45
N GLN A 161 11.50 19.35 -12.04
CA GLN A 161 11.75 17.93 -11.81
C GLN A 161 10.83 17.36 -10.72
N SER A 162 10.51 18.12 -9.68
CA SER A 162 9.60 17.69 -8.62
C SER A 162 8.16 17.57 -9.11
N VAL A 163 7.69 18.46 -9.99
CA VAL A 163 6.36 18.36 -10.60
C VAL A 163 6.22 17.03 -11.34
N PHE A 164 7.24 16.64 -12.11
CA PHE A 164 7.25 15.36 -12.83
C PHE A 164 7.70 14.16 -11.99
N ILE A 165 8.02 14.37 -10.70
CA ILE A 165 8.52 13.33 -9.79
C ILE A 165 9.74 12.61 -10.39
N SER A 166 10.61 13.36 -11.07
CA SER A 166 11.77 12.85 -11.82
C SER A 166 13.10 13.33 -11.25
N SER A 167 13.10 13.94 -10.06
CA SER A 167 14.31 14.53 -9.46
C SER A 167 15.38 13.50 -9.10
N TYR A 168 16.57 13.68 -9.66
CA TYR A 168 17.78 12.94 -9.30
C TYR A 168 18.86 13.95 -8.89
N GLN A 169 18.87 14.32 -7.61
CA GLN A 169 19.97 15.09 -7.04
C GLN A 169 21.25 14.24 -6.99
N SER A 170 22.42 14.88 -6.92
CA SER A 170 23.74 14.21 -6.85
C SER A 170 23.94 13.39 -5.56
N ASP A 171 23.32 13.79 -4.46
CA ASP A 171 23.45 13.15 -3.15
C ASP A 171 22.41 12.03 -3.04
N VAL A 172 22.71 10.93 -3.71
CA VAL A 172 21.83 9.78 -3.81
C VAL A 172 22.15 8.81 -2.67
N ILE A 173 21.15 8.46 -1.85
CA ILE A 173 21.21 7.32 -0.94
C ILE A 173 20.22 6.24 -1.37
N SER A 174 20.53 4.99 -1.08
CA SER A 174 19.63 3.86 -1.27
C SER A 174 18.72 3.76 -0.04
N PRO A 175 17.41 3.49 -0.19
CA PRO A 175 16.64 3.18 -1.39
C PRO A 175 16.02 4.42 -2.07
N ILE A 176 16.46 5.63 -1.75
CA ILE A 176 15.81 6.88 -2.19
C ILE A 176 16.04 7.11 -3.68
N TYR A 177 17.25 6.84 -4.20
CA TYR A 177 17.66 7.12 -5.58
C TYR A 177 17.42 8.60 -5.99
N GLY A 178 17.67 9.52 -5.06
CA GLY A 178 17.59 10.98 -5.25
C GLY A 178 16.28 11.56 -4.72
N TRP A 179 16.27 12.81 -4.26
CA TRP A 179 15.06 13.45 -3.76
C TRP A 179 14.71 14.68 -4.59
N GLY A 180 13.40 14.98 -4.66
CA GLY A 180 12.93 16.28 -5.16
C GLY A 180 12.89 17.32 -4.06
N THR A 181 12.27 18.46 -4.37
CA THR A 181 11.95 19.53 -3.42
C THR A 181 11.22 18.99 -2.18
N LEU A 182 10.33 18.01 -2.38
CA LEU A 182 9.74 17.24 -1.30
C LEU A 182 10.55 15.95 -1.10
N VAL A 183 11.26 15.84 0.02
CA VAL A 183 12.06 14.64 0.34
C VAL A 183 11.19 13.39 0.24
N VAL A 184 9.98 13.40 0.78
CA VAL A 184 9.05 12.26 0.80
C VAL A 184 8.57 11.79 -0.59
N ALA A 185 8.83 12.54 -1.67
CA ALA A 185 8.38 12.19 -3.02
C ALA A 185 9.00 10.89 -3.55
N TRP A 186 10.11 10.41 -2.99
CA TRP A 186 10.76 9.17 -3.43
C TRP A 186 9.86 7.94 -3.24
N THR A 187 9.06 7.87 -2.17
CA THR A 187 8.12 6.75 -1.95
C THR A 187 6.98 6.76 -2.96
N LEU A 188 6.54 7.95 -3.37
CA LEU A 188 5.54 8.12 -4.41
C LEU A 188 6.03 7.62 -5.78
N ARG A 189 7.33 7.75 -6.08
CA ARG A 189 7.89 7.15 -7.30
C ARG A 189 7.75 5.65 -7.33
N TYR A 190 8.04 4.97 -6.21
CA TYR A 190 7.86 3.53 -6.10
C TYR A 190 6.40 3.13 -6.30
N GLU A 191 5.47 3.89 -5.73
CA GLU A 191 4.04 3.66 -5.90
C GLU A 191 3.61 3.80 -7.38
N ILE A 192 4.08 4.84 -8.09
CA ILE A 192 3.80 5.03 -9.53
C ILE A 192 4.44 3.92 -10.38
N TYR A 193 5.70 3.57 -10.09
CA TYR A 193 6.41 2.47 -10.73
C TYR A 193 5.61 1.17 -10.62
N PHE A 194 5.14 0.85 -9.42
CA PHE A 194 4.34 -0.34 -9.18
C PHE A 194 2.99 -0.29 -9.91
N TYR A 195 2.33 0.87 -9.96
CA TYR A 195 1.09 1.03 -10.74
C TYR A 195 1.30 0.74 -12.22
N ILE A 196 2.40 1.21 -12.80
CA ILE A 196 2.72 0.98 -14.21
C ILE A 196 2.92 -0.51 -14.48
N ILE A 197 3.73 -1.22 -13.68
CA ILE A 197 3.96 -2.67 -13.86
C ILE A 197 2.66 -3.45 -13.68
N PHE A 198 1.86 -3.09 -12.68
CA PHE A 198 0.58 -3.75 -12.43
C PHE A 198 -0.41 -3.51 -13.57
N ALA A 199 -0.49 -2.28 -14.08
CA ALA A 199 -1.31 -1.91 -15.23
C ALA A 199 -0.88 -2.65 -16.50
N ILE A 200 0.42 -2.79 -16.76
CA ILE A 200 0.95 -3.60 -17.86
C ILE A 200 0.50 -5.06 -17.70
N SER A 201 0.62 -5.61 -16.49
CA SER A 201 0.19 -6.99 -16.20
C SER A 201 -1.30 -7.22 -16.44
N MET A 202 -2.14 -6.22 -16.14
CA MET A 202 -3.59 -6.25 -16.41
C MET A 202 -3.95 -6.30 -17.90
N ILE A 203 -3.11 -5.76 -18.78
CA ILE A 203 -3.33 -5.81 -20.23
C ILE A 203 -3.22 -7.26 -20.72
N PHE A 204 -2.27 -8.03 -20.18
CA PHE A 204 -2.03 -9.41 -20.59
C PHE A 204 -2.98 -10.40 -19.92
N THR A 205 -3.28 -10.24 -18.63
CA THR A 205 -4.10 -11.20 -17.89
C THR A 205 -4.88 -10.55 -16.75
N ALA A 206 -6.20 -10.71 -16.73
CA ALA A 206 -7.01 -10.29 -15.59
C ALA A 206 -6.92 -11.26 -14.41
N LYS A 207 -6.78 -12.57 -14.69
CA LYS A 207 -6.77 -13.63 -13.67
C LYS A 207 -5.43 -13.73 -12.95
N TYR A 208 -4.31 -13.61 -13.67
CA TYR A 208 -2.96 -13.85 -13.15
C TYR A 208 -2.12 -12.56 -13.09
N ARG A 209 -2.74 -11.37 -13.10
CA ARG A 209 -2.01 -10.09 -13.08
C ARG A 209 -1.04 -9.98 -11.90
N SER A 210 -1.46 -10.37 -10.70
CA SER A 210 -0.64 -10.29 -9.49
C SER A 210 0.57 -11.22 -9.58
N VAL A 211 0.40 -12.40 -10.18
CA VAL A 211 1.49 -13.37 -10.45
C VAL A 211 2.44 -12.80 -11.51
N LEU A 212 1.91 -12.24 -12.59
CA LEU A 212 2.73 -11.65 -13.65
C LEU A 212 3.51 -10.43 -13.14
N THR A 213 2.88 -9.55 -12.36
CA THR A 213 3.55 -8.40 -11.71
C THR A 213 4.66 -8.88 -10.79
N THR A 214 4.38 -9.90 -9.97
CA THR A 214 5.39 -10.52 -9.09
C THR A 214 6.57 -11.06 -9.90
N ALA A 215 6.31 -11.79 -10.98
CA ALA A 215 7.35 -12.35 -11.84
C ALA A 215 8.22 -11.25 -12.49
N ILE A 216 7.60 -10.17 -12.99
CA ILE A 216 8.32 -9.03 -13.58
C ILE A 216 9.21 -8.36 -12.53
N ILE A 217 8.67 -8.04 -11.35
CA ILE A 217 9.44 -7.36 -10.29
C ILE A 217 10.59 -8.23 -9.80
N ILE A 218 10.35 -9.52 -9.55
CA ILE A 218 11.41 -10.46 -9.13
C ILE A 218 12.49 -10.56 -10.21
N THR A 219 12.11 -10.59 -11.48
CA THR A 219 13.07 -10.65 -12.59
C THR A 219 13.95 -9.40 -12.63
N ILE A 220 13.36 -8.21 -12.49
CA ILE A 220 14.09 -6.93 -12.44
C ILE A 220 15.02 -6.89 -11.21
N PHE A 221 14.52 -7.29 -10.04
CA PHE A 221 15.28 -7.36 -8.80
C PHE A 221 16.50 -8.28 -8.90
N ILE A 222 16.31 -9.52 -9.36
CA ILE A 222 17.39 -10.51 -9.51
C ILE A 222 18.39 -10.00 -10.55
N PHE A 223 17.92 -9.55 -11.71
CA PHE A 223 18.79 -9.04 -12.76
C PHE A 223 19.64 -7.86 -12.28
N SER A 224 19.02 -6.87 -11.62
CA SER A 224 19.71 -5.69 -11.08
C SER A 224 20.73 -6.08 -10.00
N SER A 225 20.36 -6.99 -9.08
CA SER A 225 21.27 -7.47 -8.03
C SER A 225 22.53 -8.13 -8.59
N TYR A 226 22.37 -9.03 -9.56
CA TYR A 226 23.51 -9.69 -10.22
C TYR A 226 24.32 -8.74 -11.09
N TYR A 227 23.66 -7.80 -11.79
CA TYR A 227 24.33 -6.84 -12.65
C TYR A 227 25.27 -5.92 -11.85
N TYR A 228 24.86 -5.47 -10.66
CA TYR A 228 25.65 -4.53 -9.87
C TYR A 228 26.59 -5.16 -8.83
N GLN A 229 26.18 -6.25 -8.16
CA GLN A 229 26.98 -6.86 -7.08
C GLN A 229 27.44 -8.29 -7.37
N GLY A 230 26.93 -8.95 -8.41
CA GLY A 230 27.22 -10.35 -8.71
C GLY A 230 26.59 -11.36 -7.74
N HIS A 231 25.80 -10.90 -6.77
CA HIS A 231 25.08 -11.72 -5.79
C HIS A 231 23.75 -11.06 -5.40
N LEU A 232 22.88 -11.80 -4.72
CA LEU A 232 21.61 -11.27 -4.23
C LEU A 232 21.82 -10.43 -2.97
N VAL A 233 21.27 -9.23 -2.99
CA VAL A 233 21.30 -8.28 -1.87
C VAL A 233 19.87 -8.04 -1.46
N LEU A 234 19.54 -8.36 -0.21
CA LEU A 234 18.17 -8.21 0.32
C LEU A 234 17.99 -6.93 1.12
N ASP A 235 19.09 -6.33 1.59
CA ASP A 235 19.02 -5.06 2.30
C ASP A 235 18.84 -3.91 1.30
N ALA A 236 17.69 -3.25 1.41
CA ALA A 236 17.30 -2.12 0.58
C ALA A 236 18.22 -0.91 0.79
N GLN A 237 18.80 -0.73 1.99
CA GLN A 237 19.67 0.40 2.32
C GLN A 237 21.09 0.21 1.81
N SER A 238 21.57 -1.04 1.74
CA SER A 238 22.90 -1.36 1.18
C SER A 238 22.88 -1.61 -0.33
N PHE A 239 21.73 -1.51 -0.99
CA PHE A 239 21.63 -1.77 -2.43
C PHE A 239 22.45 -0.72 -3.21
N PRO A 240 23.19 -1.12 -4.27
CA PRO A 240 24.20 -0.27 -4.86
C PRO A 240 23.55 0.93 -5.57
N ILE A 241 24.31 2.02 -5.59
CA ILE A 241 23.91 3.29 -6.20
C ILE A 241 24.81 3.52 -7.41
N PRO A 242 24.29 3.32 -8.63
CA PRO A 242 25.12 3.48 -9.81
C PRO A 242 25.53 4.93 -10.07
N ASN A 243 26.70 5.10 -10.68
CA ASN A 243 27.27 6.43 -10.92
C ASN A 243 26.62 7.15 -12.11
N THR A 244 26.05 6.42 -13.08
CA THR A 244 25.42 7.01 -14.27
C THR A 244 23.93 7.23 -14.05
N THR A 245 23.35 8.23 -14.73
CA THR A 245 21.92 8.53 -14.61
C THR A 245 21.01 7.42 -15.12
N PRO A 246 21.27 6.71 -16.26
CA PRO A 246 20.44 5.59 -16.68
C PRO A 246 20.48 4.43 -15.68
N ASP A 247 21.66 4.13 -15.14
CA ASP A 247 21.84 3.01 -14.21
C ASP A 247 21.13 3.27 -12.89
N LYS A 248 21.00 4.52 -12.44
CA LYS A 248 20.20 4.87 -11.25
C LYS A 248 18.74 4.44 -11.37
N TYR A 249 18.14 4.46 -12.57
CA TYR A 249 16.78 3.95 -12.79
C TYR A 249 16.69 2.43 -12.66
N ILE A 250 17.72 1.71 -13.11
CA ILE A 250 17.80 0.25 -13.00
C ILE A 250 18.04 -0.16 -11.54
N GLY A 251 18.90 0.57 -10.82
CA GLY A 251 19.10 0.42 -9.38
C GLY A 251 17.82 0.69 -8.60
N PHE A 252 17.10 1.78 -8.92
CA PHE A 252 15.80 2.12 -8.34
C PHE A 252 14.77 1.00 -8.55
N ALA A 253 14.57 0.56 -9.79
CA ALA A 253 13.56 -0.44 -10.14
C ALA A 253 13.89 -1.83 -9.57
N GLY A 254 15.18 -2.12 -9.37
CA GLY A 254 15.65 -3.37 -8.79
C GLY A 254 15.93 -3.32 -7.30
N ASN A 255 15.63 -2.23 -6.59
CA ASN A 255 15.90 -2.16 -5.15
C ASN A 255 14.98 -3.14 -4.37
N PRO A 256 15.49 -3.90 -3.38
CA PRO A 256 14.73 -4.87 -2.59
C PRO A 256 13.43 -4.36 -1.97
N ILE A 257 13.30 -3.04 -1.74
CA ILE A 257 12.09 -2.42 -1.19
C ILE A 257 10.83 -2.69 -2.04
N VAL A 258 10.99 -3.01 -3.33
CA VAL A 258 9.87 -3.38 -4.21
C VAL A 258 9.22 -4.72 -3.80
N LEU A 259 9.92 -5.55 -3.03
CA LEU A 259 9.42 -6.85 -2.56
C LEU A 259 8.30 -6.68 -1.52
N ASP A 260 8.25 -5.56 -0.80
CA ASP A 260 7.19 -5.25 0.15
C ASP A 260 5.82 -5.17 -0.53
N PHE A 261 5.77 -4.63 -1.75
CA PHE A 261 4.55 -4.63 -2.55
C PHE A 261 4.09 -6.04 -2.91
N ILE A 262 5.04 -6.95 -3.17
CA ILE A 262 4.75 -8.35 -3.49
C ILE A 262 4.13 -9.03 -2.26
N LEU A 263 4.68 -8.82 -1.07
CA LEU A 263 4.09 -9.33 0.18
C LEU A 263 2.63 -8.88 0.31
N GLY A 264 2.34 -7.60 0.05
CA GLY A 264 0.99 -7.07 0.01
C GLY A 264 0.07 -7.79 -0.98
N MET A 265 0.53 -8.03 -2.21
CA MET A 265 -0.23 -8.77 -3.22
C MET A 265 -0.50 -10.22 -2.81
N ILE A 266 0.49 -10.91 -2.24
CA ILE A 266 0.37 -12.30 -1.76
C ILE A 266 -0.72 -12.37 -0.69
N ILE A 267 -0.73 -11.44 0.26
CA ILE A 267 -1.77 -11.36 1.30
C ILE A 267 -3.15 -11.22 0.66
N ALA A 268 -3.32 -10.32 -0.32
CA ALA A 268 -4.59 -10.10 -1.00
C ALA A 268 -5.07 -11.33 -1.82
N GLU A 269 -4.17 -12.04 -2.49
CA GLU A 269 -4.50 -13.27 -3.22
C GLU A 269 -4.79 -14.44 -2.27
N SER A 270 -4.12 -14.51 -1.11
CA SER A 270 -4.41 -15.52 -0.09
C SER A 270 -5.82 -15.34 0.51
N GLU A 271 -6.27 -14.10 0.73
CA GLU A 271 -7.63 -13.82 1.19
C GLU A 271 -8.68 -14.33 0.20
N LYS A 272 -8.39 -14.26 -1.10
CA LYS A 272 -9.28 -14.79 -2.15
C LYS A 272 -9.36 -16.32 -2.14
N LEU A 273 -8.28 -17.01 -1.75
CA LEU A 273 -8.24 -18.47 -1.72
C LEU A 273 -8.90 -19.06 -0.46
N PHE A 274 -8.83 -18.36 0.67
CA PHE A 274 -9.32 -18.84 1.97
C PHE A 274 -10.58 -18.10 2.48
N GLY A 275 -11.05 -17.08 1.76
CA GLY A 275 -12.16 -16.21 2.15
C GLY A 275 -13.55 -16.67 1.67
N ASP A 276 -13.63 -17.80 0.96
CA ASP A 276 -14.87 -18.49 0.56
C ASP A 276 -15.19 -19.66 1.50
#